data_AF-A0A7J3IJQ6-F1
#
_entry.id   AF-A0A7J3IJQ6-F1
#
_cell.length_a   1.000
_cell.length_b   1.000
_cell.length_c   1.000
_cell.angle_alpha   90.00
_cell.angle_beta   90.00
_cell.angle_gamma   90.00
#
_symmetry.space_group_name_H-M   'P 1'
#
loop_
_entity.id
_entity.type
_entity.pdbx_description
1 polymer ?
#
loop_
_entity_poly.entity_id
_entity_poly.type
_entity_poly.pdbx_seq_one_letter_code
_entity_poly.pdbx_strand_id
1 'polypeptide(L)'
;MSLKHGIEDSSRKYYESSNSGPAETPLKIRHAFSYHEFIIERKIVEMNVWGPNPQPKRRDKLYIIAEILEIARDGVLKTQIMYRANLSFTQLNDYLKFMERVSLIEKRIENDKEIYKATSKGLEFLQRYREITDLLKSDNGNGKNNVKVPPAHLLKKNHT
;
A
#
# COMPACT_ATOMS: atom_id res chain seq x y z
N MET A 1 37.24 12.43 38.57
CA MET A 1 36.89 13.46 37.57
C MET A 1 36.08 12.81 36.47
N SER A 2 34.77 13.09 36.43
CA SER A 2 33.89 12.80 35.29
C SER A 2 33.96 13.99 34.33
N LEU A 3 33.80 13.75 33.02
CA LEU A 3 33.01 14.58 32.09
C LEU A 3 32.86 13.88 30.73
N LYS A 4 31.79 14.25 30.04
CA LYS A 4 30.93 13.42 29.16
C LYS A 4 31.30 13.49 27.66
N HIS A 5 30.74 12.51 26.94
CA HIS A 5 30.56 12.44 25.47
C HIS A 5 29.86 13.65 24.85
N GLY A 6 30.07 13.87 23.54
CA GLY A 6 29.14 14.57 22.66
C GLY A 6 29.65 14.67 21.22
N ILE A 7 28.95 14.00 20.29
CA ILE A 7 29.27 13.84 18.86
C ILE A 7 28.55 14.94 18.07
N GLU A 8 29.30 15.87 17.47
CA GLU A 8 28.88 16.84 16.43
C GLU A 8 30.17 17.16 15.64
N ASP A 9 30.31 17.31 14.32
CA ASP A 9 29.41 17.65 13.22
C ASP A 9 30.16 17.29 11.91
N SER A 10 30.16 16.01 11.50
CA SER A 10 30.85 15.56 10.26
C SER A 10 29.93 15.59 9.03
N SER A 11 28.63 15.73 9.23
CA SER A 11 27.62 15.74 8.16
C SER A 11 27.45 17.11 7.50
N ARG A 12 27.78 18.21 8.19
CA ARG A 12 27.64 19.56 7.63
C ARG A 12 28.68 19.89 6.55
N LYS A 13 29.89 19.34 6.67
CA LYS A 13 30.95 19.50 5.64
C LYS A 13 30.62 18.82 4.31
N TYR A 14 29.71 17.84 4.29
CA TYR A 14 29.27 17.20 3.06
C TYR A 14 28.24 18.02 2.28
N TYR A 15 27.47 18.89 2.93
CA TYR A 15 26.43 19.69 2.27
C TYR A 15 26.97 20.98 1.61
N GLU A 16 28.05 21.55 2.12
CA GLU A 16 28.59 22.83 1.62
C GLU A 16 29.53 22.68 0.40
N SER A 17 30.01 21.48 0.09
CA SER A 17 30.85 21.22 -1.10
C SER A 17 30.07 20.99 -2.40
N SER A 18 28.73 20.97 -2.36
CA SER A 18 27.90 20.61 -3.52
C SER A 18 27.45 21.78 -4.40
N ASN A 19 27.82 23.04 -4.08
CA ASN A 19 27.44 24.23 -4.87
C ASN A 19 28.61 24.80 -5.69
N SER A 20 29.14 23.99 -6.61
CA SER A 20 29.86 24.47 -7.79
C SER A 20 29.85 23.37 -8.85
N GLY A 21 29.07 23.52 -9.92
CA GLY A 21 29.08 22.57 -11.05
C GLY A 21 30.31 22.75 -11.95
N PRO A 22 30.39 22.06 -13.10
CA PRO A 22 29.90 20.72 -13.43
C PRO A 22 31.09 19.79 -13.78
N ALA A 23 31.17 18.61 -13.17
CA ALA A 23 32.09 17.57 -13.63
C ALA A 23 31.53 16.18 -13.33
N GLU A 24 31.64 15.33 -14.33
CA GLU A 24 30.98 14.04 -14.53
C GLU A 24 31.08 13.09 -13.33
N THR A 25 29.92 12.56 -12.89
CA THR A 25 29.84 11.51 -11.88
C THR A 25 29.60 10.11 -12.51
N PRO A 26 30.19 9.02 -11.96
CA PRO A 26 30.36 7.74 -12.66
C PRO A 26 29.05 7.00 -12.96
N LEU A 27 29.05 6.31 -14.10
CA LEU A 27 27.91 5.71 -14.81
C LEU A 27 27.08 4.62 -14.09
N LYS A 28 27.24 4.40 -12.77
CA LYS A 28 26.52 3.34 -12.04
C LYS A 28 25.33 3.81 -11.20
N ILE A 29 25.05 5.11 -11.15
CA ILE A 29 23.95 5.67 -10.34
C ILE A 29 22.76 6.13 -11.22
N ARG A 30 22.92 6.18 -12.55
CA ARG A 30 21.92 6.77 -13.46
C ARG A 30 20.60 5.98 -13.58
N HIS A 31 20.58 4.69 -13.27
CA HIS A 31 19.37 3.87 -13.46
C HIS A 31 18.33 3.98 -12.34
N ALA A 32 18.69 4.37 -11.11
CA ALA A 32 17.74 4.42 -10.00
C ALA A 32 17.01 5.77 -9.87
N PHE A 33 17.64 6.87 -10.30
CA PHE A 33 17.07 8.21 -10.17
C PHE A 33 16.07 8.57 -11.28
N SER A 34 16.20 7.98 -12.47
CA SER A 34 15.27 8.22 -13.60
C SER A 34 13.83 7.75 -13.30
N TYR A 35 13.64 6.67 -12.53
CA TYR A 35 12.30 6.17 -12.20
C TYR A 35 11.58 6.99 -11.12
N HIS A 36 12.32 7.60 -10.18
CA HIS A 36 11.71 8.37 -9.10
C HIS A 36 11.17 9.72 -9.61
N GLU A 37 11.90 10.37 -10.52
CA GLU A 37 11.43 11.60 -11.21
C GLU A 37 10.26 11.27 -12.16
N PHE A 38 10.40 10.23 -12.99
CA PHE A 38 9.38 9.85 -13.98
C PHE A 38 8.03 9.44 -13.38
N ILE A 39 8.02 8.81 -12.18
CA ILE A 39 6.79 8.44 -11.48
C ILE A 39 6.17 9.67 -10.77
N ILE A 40 6.98 10.58 -10.24
CA ILE A 40 6.48 11.79 -9.56
C ILE A 40 5.86 12.76 -10.56
N GLU A 41 6.50 13.02 -11.71
CA GLU A 41 5.97 13.95 -12.71
C GLU A 41 4.63 13.48 -13.32
N ARG A 42 4.43 12.17 -13.48
CA ARG A 42 3.14 11.63 -13.97
C ARG A 42 2.03 11.65 -12.90
N LYS A 43 2.35 11.67 -11.61
CA LYS A 43 1.37 11.58 -10.51
C LYS A 43 0.84 12.94 -10.03
N ILE A 44 1.51 14.04 -10.37
CA ILE A 44 1.04 15.40 -10.01
C ILE A 44 -0.24 15.79 -10.78
N VAL A 45 -0.46 15.25 -11.99
CA VAL A 45 -1.62 15.61 -12.82
C VAL A 45 -2.87 14.77 -12.50
N GLU A 46 -2.72 13.53 -12.03
CA GLU A 46 -3.87 12.62 -11.80
C GLU A 46 -4.57 12.80 -10.44
N MET A 47 -3.97 13.52 -9.48
CA MET A 47 -4.47 13.58 -8.10
C MET A 47 -5.46 14.72 -7.78
N ASN A 48 -6.04 15.39 -8.79
CA ASN A 48 -7.10 16.40 -8.58
C ASN A 48 -8.45 15.99 -9.18
N VAL A 49 -8.91 14.77 -8.87
CA VAL A 49 -10.29 14.34 -9.13
C VAL A 49 -10.86 13.79 -7.81
N TRP A 50 -11.89 14.48 -7.28
CA TRP A 50 -12.74 14.17 -6.10
C TRP A 50 -12.51 14.97 -4.79
N GLY A 51 -13.25 16.09 -4.67
CA GLY A 51 -14.10 16.41 -3.50
C GLY A 51 -13.43 16.80 -2.16
N PRO A 52 -14.21 17.34 -1.20
CA PRO A 52 -13.70 17.85 0.07
C PRO A 52 -13.06 16.71 0.87
N ASN A 53 -11.78 16.88 1.18
CA ASN A 53 -10.91 15.97 1.90
C ASN A 53 -11.58 15.41 3.17
N PRO A 54 -12.11 14.17 3.17
CA PRO A 54 -12.54 13.55 4.40
C PRO A 54 -11.28 13.23 5.20
N GLN A 55 -11.23 13.71 6.44
CA GLN A 55 -10.16 13.48 7.44
C GLN A 55 -9.45 12.13 7.22
N PRO A 56 -8.10 12.05 7.24
CA PRO A 56 -7.35 10.85 6.86
C PRO A 56 -7.78 9.66 7.72
N LYS A 57 -8.74 8.88 7.23
CA LYS A 57 -9.21 7.70 7.92
C LYS A 57 -8.06 6.70 7.89
N ARG A 58 -7.63 6.26 9.07
CA ARG A 58 -6.58 5.25 9.18
C ARG A 58 -6.96 4.06 8.28
N ARG A 59 -6.09 3.73 7.34
CA ARG A 59 -6.29 2.62 6.40
C ARG A 59 -6.35 1.31 7.18
N ASP A 60 -7.45 0.59 7.02
CA ASP A 60 -7.61 -0.73 7.61
C ASP A 60 -6.74 -1.78 6.90
N LYS A 61 -6.39 -2.86 7.62
CA LYS A 61 -5.51 -3.91 7.09
C LYS A 61 -6.11 -4.60 5.86
N LEU A 62 -7.43 -4.79 5.84
CA LEU A 62 -8.13 -5.42 4.73
C LEU A 62 -8.10 -4.53 3.49
N TYR A 63 -8.29 -3.21 3.64
CA TYR A 63 -8.09 -2.24 2.57
C TYR A 63 -6.67 -2.31 1.99
N ILE A 64 -5.63 -2.37 2.83
CA ILE A 64 -4.24 -2.47 2.35
C ILE A 64 -4.02 -3.76 1.55
N ILE A 65 -4.51 -4.90 2.06
CA ILE A 65 -4.43 -6.19 1.35
C ILE A 65 -5.15 -6.13 0.01
N ALA A 66 -6.37 -5.57 -0.02
CA ALA A 66 -7.13 -5.39 -1.26
C ALA A 66 -6.37 -4.50 -2.26
N GLU A 67 -5.80 -3.39 -1.82
CA GLU A 67 -5.06 -2.49 -2.70
C GLU A 67 -3.81 -3.17 -3.28
N ILE A 68 -3.05 -3.91 -2.48
CA ILE A 68 -1.89 -4.70 -2.96
C ILE A 68 -2.33 -5.73 -4.02
N LEU A 69 -3.42 -6.46 -3.77
CA LEU A 69 -3.93 -7.48 -4.70
C LEU A 69 -4.39 -6.86 -6.01
N GLU A 70 -5.03 -5.69 -5.97
CA GLU A 70 -5.47 -4.99 -7.17
C GLU A 70 -4.27 -4.50 -7.99
N ILE A 71 -3.24 -3.95 -7.34
CA ILE A 71 -1.99 -3.54 -8.00
C ILE A 71 -1.28 -4.75 -8.63
N ALA A 72 -1.27 -5.89 -7.94
CA ALA A 72 -0.56 -7.10 -8.34
C ALA A 72 -1.38 -8.07 -9.19
N ARG A 73 -2.57 -7.68 -9.68
CA ARG A 73 -3.48 -8.54 -10.45
C ARG A 73 -2.78 -9.27 -11.60
N ASP A 74 -2.00 -8.54 -12.39
CA ASP A 74 -1.36 -9.07 -13.61
C ASP A 74 0.13 -9.40 -13.44
N GLY A 75 0.68 -9.23 -12.24
CA GLY A 75 2.10 -9.36 -11.98
C GLY A 75 2.81 -8.01 -12.03
N VAL A 76 3.52 -7.66 -10.96
CA VAL A 76 4.22 -6.39 -10.82
C VAL A 76 5.50 -6.52 -10.00
N LEU A 77 6.38 -5.53 -10.13
CA LEU A 77 7.55 -5.43 -9.27
C LEU A 77 7.15 -5.00 -7.85
N LYS A 78 7.90 -5.49 -6.86
CA LYS A 78 7.77 -5.08 -5.45
C LYS A 78 7.77 -3.56 -5.27
N THR A 79 8.63 -2.86 -5.99
CA THR A 79 8.73 -1.39 -5.95
C THR A 79 7.44 -0.73 -6.45
N GLN A 80 6.80 -1.27 -7.49
CA GLN A 80 5.51 -0.75 -7.98
C GLN A 80 4.41 -0.91 -6.93
N ILE A 81 4.38 -2.04 -6.21
CA ILE A 81 3.44 -2.22 -5.08
C ILE A 81 3.70 -1.16 -4.01
N MET A 82 4.97 -0.98 -3.60
CA MET A 82 5.35 -0.02 -2.56
C MET A 82 4.85 1.40 -2.86
N TYR A 83 5.14 1.90 -4.07
CA TYR A 83 4.82 3.26 -4.47
C TYR A 83 3.32 3.48 -4.76
N ARG A 84 2.64 2.47 -5.32
CA ARG A 84 1.21 2.59 -5.63
C ARG A 84 0.37 2.42 -4.37
N ALA A 85 0.76 1.52 -3.46
CA ALA A 85 0.07 1.29 -2.21
C ALA A 85 0.47 2.26 -1.08
N ASN A 86 1.42 3.17 -1.32
CA ASN A 86 1.94 4.12 -0.32
C ASN A 86 2.39 3.43 0.99
N LEU A 87 3.18 2.36 0.87
CA LEU A 87 3.68 1.58 2.00
C LEU A 87 5.18 1.82 2.19
N SER A 88 5.65 1.81 3.44
CA SER A 88 7.09 1.73 3.69
C SER A 88 7.64 0.35 3.31
N PHE A 89 8.95 0.26 3.08
CA PHE A 89 9.61 -1.00 2.78
C PHE A 89 9.31 -2.09 3.83
N THR A 90 9.39 -1.73 5.12
CA THR A 90 9.11 -2.65 6.24
C THR A 90 7.66 -3.12 6.22
N GLN A 91 6.70 -2.18 6.07
CA GLN A 91 5.28 -2.52 6.01
C GLN A 91 4.97 -3.45 4.83
N LEU A 92 5.48 -3.13 3.64
CA LEU A 92 5.25 -3.95 2.46
C LEU A 92 5.80 -5.37 2.65
N ASN A 93 6.99 -5.53 3.23
CA ASN A 93 7.56 -6.85 3.50
C ASN A 93 6.69 -7.67 4.44
N ASP A 94 6.17 -7.07 5.51
CA ASP A 94 5.30 -7.75 6.46
C ASP A 94 3.99 -8.20 5.79
N TYR A 95 3.39 -7.35 4.97
CA TYR A 95 2.19 -7.69 4.19
C TYR A 95 2.47 -8.79 3.16
N LEU A 96 3.54 -8.68 2.36
CA LEU A 96 3.86 -9.68 1.34
C LEU A 96 4.15 -11.04 1.97
N LYS A 97 4.94 -11.09 3.06
CA LYS A 97 5.23 -12.31 3.80
C LYS A 97 3.94 -12.95 4.36
N PHE A 98 3.04 -12.13 4.89
CA PHE A 98 1.73 -12.59 5.36
C PHE A 98 0.88 -13.15 4.22
N MET A 99 0.76 -12.40 3.12
CA MET A 99 -0.08 -12.73 1.98
C MET A 99 0.41 -13.95 1.20
N GLU A 100 1.72 -14.15 1.09
CA GLU A 100 2.33 -15.35 0.52
C GLU A 100 2.03 -16.58 1.39
N ARG A 101 2.19 -16.46 2.71
CA ARG A 101 1.86 -17.53 3.67
C ARG A 101 0.40 -17.98 3.60
N VAL A 102 -0.53 -17.05 3.37
CA VAL A 102 -1.96 -17.38 3.22
C VAL A 102 -2.39 -17.59 1.77
N SER A 103 -1.44 -17.61 0.83
CA SER A 103 -1.61 -17.86 -0.60
C SER A 103 -2.55 -16.86 -1.31
N LEU A 104 -2.58 -15.61 -0.87
CA LEU A 104 -3.28 -14.52 -1.58
C LEU A 104 -2.45 -13.94 -2.73
N ILE A 105 -1.12 -13.97 -2.58
CA ILE A 105 -0.17 -13.52 -3.60
C ILE A 105 0.89 -14.60 -3.79
N GLU A 106 1.44 -14.68 -5.00
CA GLU A 106 2.59 -15.52 -5.33
C GLU A 106 3.77 -14.66 -5.78
N LYS A 107 4.98 -15.17 -5.52
CA LYS A 107 6.24 -14.57 -5.97
C LYS A 107 6.88 -15.49 -7.01
N ARG A 108 7.24 -14.94 -8.15
CA ARG A 108 7.93 -15.65 -9.25
C ARG A 108 9.16 -14.87 -9.69
N ILE A 109 10.14 -15.56 -10.27
CA ILE A 109 11.28 -14.92 -10.93
C ILE A 109 11.02 -14.92 -12.43
N GLU A 110 10.98 -13.73 -13.03
CA GLU A 110 10.85 -13.54 -14.47
C GLU A 110 11.92 -12.55 -14.93
N ASN A 111 12.75 -12.95 -15.90
CA ASN A 111 13.85 -12.12 -16.43
C ASN A 111 14.74 -11.53 -15.31
N ASP A 112 15.18 -12.38 -14.38
CA ASP A 112 16.00 -12.03 -13.21
C ASP A 112 15.36 -11.01 -12.24
N LYS A 113 14.04 -10.83 -12.29
CA LYS A 113 13.28 -9.93 -11.42
C LYS A 113 12.23 -10.67 -10.62
N GLU A 114 12.06 -10.28 -9.35
CA GLU A 114 10.95 -10.75 -8.52
C GLU A 114 9.64 -10.08 -8.95
N ILE A 115 8.72 -10.89 -9.47
CA ILE A 115 7.36 -10.50 -9.83
C ILE A 115 6.39 -11.05 -8.79
N TYR A 116 5.50 -10.17 -8.32
CA TYR A 116 4.44 -10.49 -7.40
C TYR A 116 3.10 -10.46 -8.13
N LYS A 117 2.34 -11.55 -8.05
CA LYS A 117 1.07 -11.70 -8.75
C LYS A 117 -0.04 -12.19 -7.82
N ALA A 118 -1.24 -11.64 -7.95
CA ALA A 118 -2.40 -12.13 -7.21
C ALA A 118 -2.74 -13.57 -7.64
N THR A 119 -2.95 -14.45 -6.66
CA THR A 119 -3.43 -15.82 -6.94
C THR A 119 -4.93 -15.82 -7.20
N SER A 120 -5.49 -16.94 -7.67
CA SER A 120 -6.95 -17.11 -7.77
C SER A 120 -7.67 -16.85 -6.44
N LYS A 121 -7.06 -17.28 -5.31
CA LYS A 121 -7.57 -17.02 -3.96
C LYS A 121 -7.51 -15.53 -3.61
N GLY A 122 -6.45 -14.83 -4.01
CA GLY A 122 -6.35 -13.37 -3.89
C GLY A 122 -7.43 -12.63 -4.66
N LEU A 123 -7.74 -13.07 -5.88
CA LEU A 123 -8.80 -12.50 -6.71
C LEU A 123 -10.19 -12.76 -6.11
N GLU A 124 -10.43 -13.94 -5.52
CA GLU A 124 -11.66 -14.21 -4.78
C GLU A 124 -11.79 -13.29 -3.56
N PHE A 125 -10.71 -13.12 -2.78
CA PHE A 125 -10.69 -12.19 -1.66
C PHE A 125 -11.09 -10.78 -2.09
N LEU A 126 -10.53 -10.27 -3.20
CA LEU A 126 -10.88 -8.96 -3.74
C LEU A 126 -12.38 -8.83 -4.05
N GLN A 127 -12.95 -9.88 -4.62
CA GLN A 127 -14.38 -9.90 -4.95
C GLN A 127 -15.24 -9.82 -3.69
N ARG A 128 -14.95 -10.63 -2.68
CA ARG A 128 -15.65 -10.60 -1.38
C ARG A 128 -15.47 -9.27 -0.65
N TYR A 129 -14.27 -8.70 -0.71
CA TYR A 129 -13.97 -7.41 -0.12
C TYR A 129 -14.88 -6.33 -0.71
N ARG A 130 -14.99 -6.27 -2.05
CA ARG A 130 -15.88 -5.32 -2.74
C ARG A 130 -17.33 -5.48 -2.29
N GLU A 131 -17.85 -6.71 -2.33
CA GLU A 131 -19.22 -7.02 -1.90
C GLU A 131 -19.52 -6.53 -0.48
N ILE A 132 -18.64 -6.82 0.48
CA ILE A 132 -18.79 -6.38 1.86
C ILE A 132 -18.73 -4.85 1.96
N THR A 133 -17.76 -4.21 1.28
CA THR A 133 -17.64 -2.75 1.34
C THR A 133 -18.85 -2.03 0.75
N ASP A 134 -19.47 -2.59 -0.29
CA ASP A 134 -20.64 -2.01 -0.93
C ASP A 134 -21.90 -2.16 -0.05
N LEU A 135 -22.06 -3.32 0.61
CA LEU A 135 -23.09 -3.51 1.64
C LEU A 135 -22.97 -2.46 2.76
N LEU A 136 -21.75 -2.22 3.25
CA LEU A 136 -21.50 -1.25 4.33
C LEU A 136 -21.69 0.21 3.90
N LYS A 137 -21.47 0.56 2.62
CA LYS A 137 -21.72 1.92 2.12
C LYS A 137 -23.22 2.24 2.04
N SER A 138 -24.05 1.23 1.74
CA SER A 138 -25.49 1.41 1.52
C SER A 138 -26.29 1.86 2.75
N ASP A 139 -25.72 1.70 3.96
CA ASP A 139 -26.35 2.06 5.23
C ASP A 139 -26.22 3.55 5.59
N ASN A 140 -25.27 4.27 4.96
CA ASN A 140 -25.02 5.69 5.28
C ASN A 140 -25.90 6.70 4.52
N GLY A 141 -26.94 6.24 3.81
CA GLY A 141 -27.68 7.12 2.89
C GLY A 141 -29.14 6.78 2.55
N ASN A 142 -29.83 5.88 3.26
CA ASN A 142 -31.26 5.67 3.01
C ASN A 142 -32.04 5.23 4.25
N GLY A 143 -32.83 6.15 4.81
CA GLY A 143 -33.90 5.86 5.78
C GLY A 143 -35.09 5.12 5.15
N LYS A 144 -34.87 3.90 4.65
CA LYS A 144 -35.93 2.95 4.30
C LYS A 144 -35.60 1.58 4.85
N ASN A 145 -36.07 1.38 6.08
CA ASN A 145 -36.11 0.14 6.83
C ASN A 145 -36.70 -0.98 5.95
N ASN A 146 -35.88 -1.94 5.52
CA ASN A 146 -36.35 -3.26 5.11
C ASN A 146 -35.38 -4.37 5.53
N VAL A 147 -34.94 -4.30 6.80
CA VAL A 147 -34.39 -5.47 7.46
C VAL A 147 -35.53 -6.49 7.55
N LYS A 148 -35.55 -7.47 6.64
CA LYS A 148 -36.42 -8.63 6.79
C LYS A 148 -36.04 -9.28 8.12
N VAL A 149 -36.95 -9.17 9.09
CA VAL A 149 -36.83 -9.81 10.39
C VAL A 149 -36.39 -11.26 10.14
N PRO A 150 -35.27 -11.71 10.75
CA PRO A 150 -34.85 -13.10 10.64
C PRO A 150 -36.03 -14.01 10.98
N PRO A 151 -36.27 -15.10 10.22
CA PRO A 151 -37.35 -16.02 10.51
C PRO A 151 -37.41 -16.38 12.01
N ALA A 152 -38.60 -16.31 12.60
CA ALA A 152 -38.78 -16.40 14.06
C ALA A 152 -38.15 -17.66 14.71
N HIS A 153 -37.93 -18.72 13.94
CA HIS A 153 -37.26 -19.94 14.39
C HIS A 153 -35.78 -19.74 14.78
N LEU A 154 -35.14 -18.67 14.30
CA LEU A 154 -33.75 -18.30 14.64
C LEU A 154 -33.64 -17.51 15.95
N LEU A 155 -34.77 -17.03 16.50
CA LEU A 155 -34.81 -16.21 17.70
C LEU A 155 -35.11 -17.02 18.96
N LYS A 156 -34.81 -18.32 18.99
CA LYS A 156 -34.95 -19.12 20.21
C LYS A 156 -34.02 -18.58 21.29
N LYS A 157 -34.59 -17.78 22.20
CA LYS A 157 -34.01 -17.48 23.50
C LYS A 157 -33.92 -18.78 24.27
N ASN A 158 -32.70 -19.20 24.58
CA ASN A 158 -32.47 -20.20 25.62
C ASN A 158 -32.83 -19.53 26.95
N HIS A 159 -34.07 -19.72 27.39
CA HIS A 159 -34.44 -19.54 28.79
C HIS A 159 -34.11 -20.85 29.50
N THR A 160 -33.12 -20.80 30.37
CA THR A 160 -33.03 -21.69 31.52
C THR A 160 -33.16 -20.80 32.75
#